data_AF-A0A0A8E928-F1
#
_entry.id   AF-A0A0A8E928-F1
#
_cell.length_a   1.000
_cell.length_b   1.000
_cell.length_c   1.000
_cell.angle_alpha   90.00
_cell.angle_beta   90.00
_cell.angle_gamma   90.00
#
_symmetry.space_group_name_H-M   'P 1'
#
loop_
_entity.id
_entity.type
_entity.pdbx_description
1 polymer ?
#
loop_
_entity_poly.entity_id
_entity_poly.type
_entity_poly.pdbx_seq_one_letter_code
_entity_poly.pdbx_strand_id
1 'polypeptide(L)'
;MAVYKIIINPEDIQQENCVICQKSLINQNSELIEGDTRACVTDCGHYYHKVCIDTWLNRSETCSLCNKSFGEKRHLQEDNFVLNEFIANEGFNDLGQADDCIICLQSMRNVRFNIQCLNNHNIFHESCARTWLEISHNCPICRQPSRMPIQYFVSNQRQNINHRVIPEPVYQVALNPLLPNRNSFFQNIINNVFSNNLTLQSLKQAINNATTAYLTWRGNGRGFFHFTNVGRNRAINFNLQIQEYNGSVTECWHHICNTIIHYPRHNHSYTSFILNSFRSLRLVSDTTDYTSGEHSVCTERNHLLNIGLSQINIITADQSRRINGFILGTSVGCRLFWRICFHEYQEEILSQLSATGKDIRTVNLQNNDQLRLNLMIGQERFRSITPAFYRGAHLILIVGSRAGYIDFASRIQNNNNVPIVWIQLPE
;
A
#
# COMPACT_ATOMS: atom_id res chain seq x y z
N MET A 1 -43.27 -1.48 26.36
CA MET A 1 -43.06 -1.06 27.77
C MET A 1 -41.89 -0.09 27.80
N ALA A 2 -41.89 0.93 28.68
CA ALA A 2 -40.80 1.89 28.74
C ALA A 2 -39.52 1.19 29.24
N VAL A 3 -38.46 1.23 28.43
CA VAL A 3 -37.16 0.55 28.63
C VAL A 3 -36.33 1.15 29.79
N TYR A 4 -36.75 2.31 30.26
CA TYR A 4 -36.14 3.06 31.33
C TYR A 4 -37.22 3.77 32.14
N LYS A 5 -36.89 4.09 33.38
CA LYS A 5 -37.71 4.89 34.29
C LYS A 5 -37.09 6.26 34.46
N ILE A 6 -37.92 7.30 34.32
CA ILE A 6 -37.49 8.67 34.59
C ILE A 6 -37.36 8.83 36.11
N ILE A 7 -36.23 9.37 36.56
CA ILE A 7 -35.97 9.65 37.96
C ILE A 7 -36.53 11.03 38.28
N ILE A 8 -37.37 11.10 39.30
CA ILE A 8 -38.06 12.34 39.70
C ILE A 8 -37.27 13.06 40.79
N ASN A 9 -36.63 12.30 41.71
CA ASN A 9 -35.85 12.86 42.81
C ASN A 9 -34.34 12.70 42.55
N PRO A 10 -33.56 13.79 42.55
CA PRO A 10 -32.12 13.74 42.29
C PRO A 10 -31.33 12.88 43.30
N GLU A 11 -31.85 12.68 44.51
CA GLU A 11 -31.23 11.87 45.57
C GLU A 11 -31.21 10.36 45.23
N ASP A 12 -32.03 9.90 44.29
CA ASP A 12 -32.09 8.50 43.86
C ASP A 12 -31.03 8.16 42.77
N ILE A 13 -30.23 9.16 42.38
CA ILE A 13 -29.20 9.02 41.34
C ILE A 13 -27.89 8.55 41.99
N GLN A 14 -27.53 7.29 41.78
CA GLN A 14 -26.27 6.72 42.28
C GLN A 14 -25.05 7.05 41.42
N GLN A 15 -25.24 7.77 40.31
CA GLN A 15 -24.20 8.05 39.32
C GLN A 15 -24.18 9.55 38.97
N GLU A 16 -23.04 10.21 39.13
CA GLU A 16 -22.95 11.66 38.97
C GLU A 16 -23.06 12.12 37.51
N ASN A 17 -22.55 11.35 36.55
CA ASN A 17 -22.42 11.76 35.15
C ASN A 17 -23.08 10.79 34.17
N CYS A 18 -23.67 11.30 33.10
CA CYS A 18 -24.23 10.51 32.02
C CYS A 18 -23.10 9.89 31.18
N VAL A 19 -23.09 8.58 30.95
CA VAL A 19 -21.98 7.91 30.21
C VAL A 19 -21.94 8.28 28.74
N ILE A 20 -23.07 8.69 28.16
CA ILE A 20 -23.14 9.02 26.73
C ILE A 20 -22.53 10.40 26.45
N CYS A 21 -22.93 11.42 27.22
CA CYS A 21 -22.48 12.80 26.99
C CYS A 21 -21.43 13.29 27.98
N GLN A 22 -21.11 12.50 29.02
CA GLN A 22 -20.17 12.80 30.10
C GLN A 22 -20.51 14.04 30.95
N LYS A 23 -21.73 14.57 30.82
CA LYS A 23 -22.23 15.71 31.62
C LYS A 23 -22.95 15.23 32.88
N SER A 24 -23.00 16.07 33.90
CA SER A 24 -23.72 15.81 35.16
C SER A 24 -25.18 15.39 34.90
N LEU A 25 -25.61 14.33 35.58
CA LEU A 25 -27.01 13.90 35.64
C LEU A 25 -27.83 14.78 36.59
N ILE A 26 -27.14 15.49 37.49
CA ILE A 26 -27.72 16.43 38.45
C ILE A 26 -27.45 17.84 37.93
N ASN A 27 -28.43 18.44 37.25
CA ASN A 27 -28.36 19.85 36.86
C ASN A 27 -28.74 20.71 38.07
N GLN A 28 -27.76 21.35 38.72
CA GLN A 28 -28.02 22.32 39.79
C GLN A 28 -28.31 23.74 39.28
N ASN A 29 -28.10 24.03 37.99
CA ASN A 29 -28.35 25.35 37.42
C ASN A 29 -29.18 25.23 36.13
N SER A 30 -30.44 25.64 36.22
CA SER A 30 -31.43 25.66 35.16
C SER A 30 -31.24 26.85 34.22
N GLU A 31 -30.12 26.92 33.50
CA GLU A 31 -29.99 27.82 32.36
C GLU A 31 -29.29 27.11 31.19
N LEU A 32 -30.05 26.96 30.10
CA LEU A 32 -29.60 26.75 28.72
C LEU A 32 -29.04 25.36 28.33
N ILE A 33 -29.90 24.35 28.21
CA ILE A 33 -29.75 23.32 27.15
C ILE A 33 -31.14 22.97 26.60
N GLU A 34 -31.37 23.21 25.32
CA GLU A 34 -32.53 22.69 24.59
C GLU A 34 -32.54 21.16 24.64
N GLY A 35 -33.53 20.60 25.34
CA GLY A 35 -33.73 19.15 25.45
C GLY A 35 -34.12 18.71 26.85
N ASP A 36 -34.89 17.64 26.92
CA ASP A 36 -35.37 17.04 28.16
C ASP A 36 -34.20 16.40 28.95
N THR A 37 -33.58 17.16 29.86
CA THR A 37 -32.39 16.76 30.64
C THR A 37 -32.70 15.86 31.84
N ARG A 38 -33.92 15.33 31.95
CA ARG A 38 -34.30 14.43 33.05
C ARG A 38 -33.39 13.19 33.09
N ALA A 39 -32.90 12.86 34.27
CA ALA A 39 -32.15 11.62 34.49
C ALA A 39 -33.10 10.42 34.40
N CYS A 40 -32.62 9.33 33.83
CA CYS A 40 -33.34 8.08 33.68
C CYS A 40 -32.46 6.92 34.10
N VAL A 41 -33.07 5.89 34.69
CA VAL A 41 -32.42 4.60 34.98
C VAL A 41 -33.04 3.51 34.12
N THR A 42 -32.19 2.75 33.47
CA THR A 42 -32.61 1.57 32.68
C THR A 42 -32.88 0.37 33.59
N ASP A 43 -33.58 -0.66 33.11
CA ASP A 43 -33.83 -1.90 33.87
C ASP A 43 -32.56 -2.71 34.22
N CYS A 44 -31.40 -2.28 33.74
CA CYS A 44 -30.09 -2.80 34.13
C CYS A 44 -29.37 -1.94 35.18
N GLY A 45 -30.04 -0.92 35.71
CA GLY A 45 -29.51 -0.06 36.78
C GLY A 45 -28.56 1.04 36.30
N HIS A 46 -28.46 1.29 34.98
CA HIS A 46 -27.57 2.31 34.43
C HIS A 46 -28.28 3.63 34.15
N TYR A 47 -27.59 4.74 34.42
CA TYR A 47 -28.14 6.09 34.42
C TYR A 47 -27.75 6.92 33.19
N TYR A 48 -28.71 7.67 32.65
CA TYR A 48 -28.55 8.50 31.44
C TYR A 48 -29.44 9.75 31.49
N HIS A 49 -29.11 10.79 30.71
CA HIS A 49 -30.12 11.79 30.34
C HIS A 49 -31.14 11.17 29.40
N LYS A 50 -32.41 11.51 29.56
CA LYS A 50 -33.50 11.00 28.72
C LYS A 50 -33.21 11.16 27.23
N VAL A 51 -32.78 12.36 26.79
CA VAL A 51 -32.42 12.62 25.39
C VAL A 51 -31.27 11.73 24.91
N CYS A 52 -30.26 11.49 25.75
CA CYS A 52 -29.12 10.65 25.40
C CYS A 52 -29.54 9.18 25.23
N ILE A 53 -30.34 8.65 26.14
CA ILE A 53 -30.81 7.26 26.04
C ILE A 53 -31.85 7.11 24.92
N ASP A 54 -32.71 8.10 24.67
CA ASP A 54 -33.63 8.07 23.51
C ASP A 54 -32.86 8.06 22.18
N THR A 55 -31.85 8.92 22.04
CA THR A 55 -31.01 8.96 20.84
C THR A 55 -30.25 7.65 20.64
N TRP A 56 -29.75 7.05 21.72
CA TRP A 56 -29.09 5.76 21.67
C TRP A 56 -30.05 4.64 21.28
N LEU A 57 -31.23 4.61 21.88
CA LEU A 57 -32.27 3.61 21.60
C LEU A 57 -32.85 3.70 20.18
N ASN A 58 -32.71 4.84 19.50
CA ASN A 58 -33.00 4.97 18.08
C ASN A 58 -31.99 4.24 17.18
N ARG A 59 -30.80 3.88 17.69
CA ARG A 59 -29.72 3.24 16.92
C ARG A 59 -29.35 1.85 17.45
N SER A 60 -29.65 1.55 18.70
CA SER A 60 -29.25 0.32 19.37
C SER A 60 -30.28 -0.08 20.42
N GLU A 61 -30.63 -1.37 20.49
CA GLU A 61 -31.61 -1.91 21.44
C GLU A 61 -30.96 -2.45 22.72
N THR A 62 -29.67 -2.15 22.93
CA THR A 62 -28.91 -2.61 24.09
C THR A 62 -28.40 -1.45 24.94
N CYS A 63 -28.23 -1.72 26.23
CA CYS A 63 -27.55 -0.79 27.15
C CYS A 63 -26.10 -0.54 26.69
N SER A 64 -25.68 0.73 26.59
CA SER A 64 -24.31 1.08 26.19
C SER A 64 -23.22 0.63 27.17
N LEU A 65 -23.58 0.37 28.44
CA LEU A 65 -22.65 -0.03 29.49
C LEU A 65 -22.54 -1.55 29.64
N CYS A 66 -23.66 -2.26 29.64
CA CYS A 66 -23.68 -3.70 29.93
C CYS A 66 -24.21 -4.58 28.79
N ASN A 67 -24.61 -3.99 27.66
CA ASN A 67 -25.20 -4.67 26.50
C ASN A 67 -26.46 -5.50 26.81
N LYS A 68 -27.10 -5.34 27.98
CA LYS A 68 -28.42 -5.95 28.24
C LYS A 68 -29.41 -5.46 27.19
N SER A 69 -30.02 -6.39 26.46
CA SER A 69 -31.09 -6.10 25.49
C SER A 69 -32.35 -5.65 26.22
N PHE A 70 -33.07 -4.71 25.61
CA PHE A 70 -34.26 -4.09 26.17
C PHE A 70 -35.59 -4.59 25.56
N GLY A 71 -35.57 -5.64 24.72
CA GLY A 71 -36.77 -6.27 24.15
C GLY A 71 -36.70 -6.52 22.64
N GLU A 72 -37.78 -7.08 22.09
CA GLU A 72 -37.90 -7.41 20.65
C GLU A 72 -38.04 -6.16 19.77
N LYS A 73 -37.49 -6.28 18.55
CA LYS A 73 -37.22 -5.19 17.60
C LYS A 73 -38.37 -4.19 17.48
N ARG A 74 -38.07 -2.89 17.64
CA ARG A 74 -39.02 -1.85 17.21
C ARG A 74 -38.92 -1.70 15.70
N HIS A 75 -39.90 -2.25 14.98
CA HIS A 75 -40.07 -2.00 13.55
C HIS A 75 -40.21 -0.49 13.30
N LEU A 76 -39.32 0.07 12.47
CA LEU A 76 -39.41 1.43 11.98
C LEU A 76 -40.53 1.51 10.94
N GLN A 77 -41.20 2.66 10.79
CA GLN A 77 -42.28 2.85 9.79
C GLN A 77 -41.81 2.65 8.33
N GLU A 78 -40.50 2.56 8.10
CA GLU A 78 -39.90 2.21 6.80
C GLU A 78 -39.97 0.70 6.48
N ASP A 79 -40.37 -0.13 7.45
CA ASP A 79 -40.54 -1.59 7.29
C ASP A 79 -41.92 -2.01 6.74
N ASN A 80 -42.77 -1.05 6.32
CA ASN A 80 -44.03 -1.35 5.61
C ASN A 80 -43.78 -1.75 4.14
N PHE A 81 -42.80 -2.63 3.90
CA PHE A 81 -42.66 -3.32 2.64
C PHE A 81 -43.50 -4.61 2.73
N VAL A 82 -44.65 -4.64 2.05
CA VAL A 82 -45.53 -5.81 2.00
C VAL A 82 -44.81 -6.92 1.21
N LEU A 83 -44.04 -7.74 1.93
CA LEU A 83 -43.20 -8.80 1.39
C LEU A 83 -43.99 -9.78 0.50
N ASN A 84 -45.28 -10.00 0.80
CA ASN A 84 -46.12 -10.96 0.09
C ASN A 84 -46.48 -10.53 -1.34
N GLU A 85 -46.41 -9.24 -1.68
CA GLU A 85 -46.74 -8.77 -3.03
C GLU A 85 -45.54 -8.89 -4.00
N PHE A 86 -44.32 -8.91 -3.46
CA PHE A 86 -43.09 -9.10 -4.23
C PHE A 86 -42.72 -10.59 -4.41
N ILE A 87 -43.09 -11.45 -3.45
CA ILE A 87 -42.81 -12.89 -3.48
C ILE A 87 -43.52 -13.63 -4.63
N ALA A 88 -44.61 -13.07 -5.18
CA ALA A 88 -45.41 -13.75 -6.19
C ALA A 88 -44.86 -13.67 -7.62
N ASN A 89 -43.92 -12.76 -7.92
CA ASN A 89 -43.67 -12.41 -9.34
C ASN A 89 -42.25 -12.57 -9.89
N GLU A 90 -41.21 -12.85 -9.11
CA GLU A 90 -39.91 -13.24 -9.71
C GLU A 90 -39.24 -14.37 -8.94
N GLY A 91 -38.75 -15.36 -9.70
CA GLY A 91 -38.22 -16.62 -9.20
C GLY A 91 -37.14 -16.43 -8.15
N PHE A 92 -37.41 -17.03 -6.99
CA PHE A 92 -36.50 -17.21 -5.87
C PHE A 92 -35.06 -17.52 -6.31
N ASN A 93 -34.13 -16.65 -5.92
CA ASN A 93 -32.79 -17.05 -5.53
C ASN A 93 -32.53 -16.46 -4.14
N ASP A 94 -32.53 -17.36 -3.15
CA ASP A 94 -32.42 -17.12 -1.71
C ASP A 94 -31.31 -16.13 -1.32
N LEU A 95 -31.70 -14.94 -0.84
CA LEU A 95 -30.82 -14.09 -0.05
C LEU A 95 -30.76 -14.64 1.38
N GLY A 96 -29.71 -15.41 1.66
CA GLY A 96 -29.33 -15.86 3.00
C GLY A 96 -29.78 -17.27 3.31
N GLN A 97 -29.17 -18.27 2.66
CA GLN A 97 -29.25 -19.64 3.19
C GLN A 97 -28.49 -19.71 4.52
N ALA A 98 -28.94 -20.59 5.42
CA ALA A 98 -28.35 -20.89 6.74
C ALA A 98 -26.93 -21.52 6.68
N ASP A 99 -26.24 -21.31 5.56
CA ASP A 99 -24.99 -21.91 5.12
C ASP A 99 -24.00 -20.84 4.61
N ASP A 100 -24.12 -19.57 4.98
CA ASP A 100 -23.11 -18.55 4.67
C ASP A 100 -22.18 -18.30 5.87
N CYS A 101 -20.88 -18.16 5.62
CA CYS A 101 -19.89 -17.82 6.65
C CYS A 101 -20.17 -16.42 7.20
N ILE A 102 -20.39 -16.28 8.51
CA ILE A 102 -20.76 -14.97 9.09
C ILE A 102 -19.62 -13.94 9.07
N ILE A 103 -18.37 -14.37 8.85
CA ILE A 103 -17.20 -13.48 8.80
C ILE A 103 -17.04 -12.86 7.41
N CYS A 104 -17.17 -13.65 6.35
CA CYS A 104 -16.97 -13.18 4.97
C CYS A 104 -18.25 -13.06 4.13
N LEU A 105 -19.39 -13.52 4.67
CA LEU A 105 -20.71 -13.56 4.05
C LEU A 105 -20.74 -14.33 2.72
N GLN A 106 -19.86 -15.32 2.57
CA GLN A 106 -19.82 -16.21 1.41
C GLN A 106 -20.31 -17.61 1.76
N SER A 107 -20.94 -18.27 0.79
CA SER A 107 -21.44 -19.63 0.90
C SER A 107 -20.40 -20.63 1.39
N MET A 108 -20.80 -21.41 2.40
CA MET A 108 -20.10 -22.55 2.95
C MET A 108 -20.31 -23.71 1.99
N ARG A 109 -19.40 -23.88 1.02
CA ARG A 109 -19.40 -24.95 0.01
C ARG A 109 -19.17 -26.36 0.60
N ASN A 110 -19.85 -26.70 1.71
CA ASN A 110 -19.84 -27.95 2.49
C ASN A 110 -18.79 -28.12 3.59
N VAL A 111 -18.00 -27.10 3.93
CA VAL A 111 -17.02 -27.20 5.03
C VAL A 111 -17.31 -26.17 6.12
N ARG A 112 -17.82 -26.65 7.26
CA ARG A 112 -18.11 -25.86 8.47
C ARG A 112 -16.96 -26.00 9.47
N PHE A 113 -16.37 -24.88 9.88
CA PHE A 113 -15.30 -24.87 10.87
C PHE A 113 -15.81 -24.40 12.23
N ASN A 114 -15.53 -25.20 13.26
CA ASN A 114 -15.94 -24.94 14.62
C ASN A 114 -14.82 -24.22 15.39
N ILE A 115 -15.12 -23.03 15.89
CA ILE A 115 -14.15 -22.20 16.62
C ILE A 115 -13.95 -22.64 18.09
N GLN A 116 -14.50 -23.80 18.48
CA GLN A 116 -14.37 -24.42 19.81
C GLN A 116 -14.69 -23.49 20.99
N CYS A 117 -15.69 -22.63 20.84
CA CYS A 117 -16.25 -21.87 21.94
C CYS A 117 -17.27 -22.72 22.72
N LEU A 118 -17.63 -22.32 23.94
CA LEU A 118 -18.64 -22.99 24.79
C LEU A 118 -19.98 -23.27 24.07
N ASN A 119 -20.39 -22.39 23.15
CA ASN A 119 -21.65 -22.51 22.40
C ASN A 119 -21.50 -23.21 21.05
N ASN A 120 -20.32 -23.79 20.77
CA ASN A 120 -20.04 -24.67 19.63
C ASN A 120 -20.39 -24.11 18.23
N HIS A 121 -20.25 -22.79 18.03
CA HIS A 121 -20.54 -22.16 16.73
C HIS A 121 -19.59 -22.65 15.63
N ASN A 122 -20.17 -23.07 14.51
CA ASN A 122 -19.45 -23.69 13.39
C ASN A 122 -19.74 -23.07 12.01
N ILE A 123 -20.33 -21.88 11.97
CA ILE A 123 -20.78 -21.21 10.74
C ILE A 123 -19.67 -20.29 10.20
N PHE A 124 -18.47 -20.84 10.06
CA PHE A 124 -17.29 -20.12 9.59
C PHE A 124 -16.50 -20.98 8.62
N HIS A 125 -15.91 -20.35 7.59
CA HIS A 125 -14.76 -20.97 6.92
C HIS A 125 -13.61 -21.06 7.92
N GLU A 126 -12.84 -22.14 7.82
CA GLU A 126 -11.67 -22.36 8.67
C GLU A 126 -10.66 -21.21 8.59
N SER A 127 -10.41 -20.70 7.38
CA SER A 127 -9.56 -19.54 7.16
C SER A 127 -10.07 -18.31 7.92
N CYS A 128 -11.35 -17.99 7.79
CA CYS A 128 -11.96 -16.84 8.44
C CYS A 128 -11.91 -16.93 9.97
N ALA A 129 -12.25 -18.09 10.55
CA ALA A 129 -12.20 -18.30 11.99
C ALA A 129 -10.76 -18.20 12.54
N ARG A 130 -9.78 -18.77 11.82
CA ARG A 130 -8.37 -18.69 12.22
C ARG A 130 -7.82 -17.26 12.16
N THR A 131 -8.08 -16.53 11.07
CA THR A 131 -7.69 -15.10 10.97
C THR A 131 -8.34 -14.26 12.07
N TRP A 132 -9.59 -14.55 12.44
CA TRP A 132 -10.23 -13.87 13.55
C TRP A 132 -9.51 -14.16 14.88
N LEU A 133 -9.14 -15.42 15.14
CA LEU A 133 -8.44 -15.83 16.36
C LEU A 133 -7.03 -15.23 16.49
N GLU A 134 -6.38 -14.84 15.39
CA GLU A 134 -5.11 -14.10 15.41
C GLU A 134 -5.24 -12.70 16.02
N ILE A 135 -6.43 -12.10 15.93
CA ILE A 135 -6.72 -10.75 16.45
C ILE A 135 -7.45 -10.84 17.80
N SER A 136 -8.33 -11.81 17.97
CA SER A 136 -9.15 -11.98 19.16
C SER A 136 -9.41 -13.45 19.48
N HIS A 137 -9.02 -13.89 20.67
CA HIS A 137 -9.24 -15.24 21.17
C HIS A 137 -10.72 -15.58 21.47
N ASN A 138 -11.67 -14.74 21.06
CA ASN A 138 -13.09 -14.84 21.38
C ASN A 138 -13.90 -15.18 20.12
N CYS A 139 -14.99 -15.94 20.29
CA CYS A 139 -15.91 -16.27 19.21
C CYS A 139 -16.52 -15.00 18.58
N PRO A 140 -16.57 -14.86 17.24
CA PRO A 140 -17.20 -13.72 16.57
C PRO A 140 -18.69 -13.56 16.89
N ILE A 141 -19.38 -14.67 17.18
CA ILE A 141 -20.83 -14.70 17.41
C ILE A 141 -21.14 -14.45 18.89
N CYS A 142 -20.63 -15.29 19.80
CA CYS A 142 -20.98 -15.20 21.22
C CYS A 142 -19.94 -14.53 22.11
N ARG A 143 -18.80 -14.13 21.56
CA ARG A 143 -17.67 -13.48 22.27
C ARG A 143 -17.07 -14.29 23.42
N GLN A 144 -17.47 -15.55 23.58
CA GLN A 144 -16.87 -16.46 24.55
C GLN A 144 -15.47 -16.90 24.08
N PRO A 145 -14.53 -17.14 25.00
CA PRO A 145 -13.18 -17.56 24.65
C PRO A 145 -13.19 -18.88 23.87
N SER A 146 -12.38 -18.94 22.83
CA SER A 146 -12.11 -20.15 22.06
C SER A 146 -11.13 -21.04 22.84
N ARG A 147 -11.39 -22.34 22.85
CA ARG A 147 -10.47 -23.35 23.41
C ARG A 147 -9.45 -23.86 22.39
N MET A 148 -9.42 -23.29 21.19
CA MET A 148 -8.44 -23.67 20.19
C MET A 148 -7.03 -23.27 20.64
N PRO A 149 -6.04 -24.17 20.52
CA PRO A 149 -4.66 -23.81 20.82
C PRO A 149 -4.19 -22.72 19.86
N ILE A 150 -3.65 -21.63 20.41
CA ILE A 150 -3.01 -20.55 19.66
C ILE A 150 -1.69 -21.09 19.12
N GLN A 151 -1.77 -21.87 18.05
CA GLN A 151 -0.60 -22.18 17.27
C GLN A 151 -0.37 -20.97 16.36
N TYR A 152 0.74 -20.28 16.58
CA TYR A 152 1.28 -19.27 15.66
C TYR A 152 1.55 -19.96 14.32
N PHE A 153 0.50 -20.11 13.51
CA PHE A 153 0.60 -20.63 12.17
C PHE A 153 1.08 -19.50 11.28
N VAL A 154 2.31 -19.63 10.80
CA VAL A 154 2.83 -18.88 9.65
C VAL A 154 1.82 -19.06 8.52
N SER A 155 1.15 -17.97 8.16
CA SER A 155 0.03 -17.95 7.23
C SER A 155 0.48 -18.26 5.79
N ASN A 156 0.59 -19.55 5.49
CA ASN A 156 0.47 -20.04 4.13
C ASN A 156 -1.03 -20.09 3.79
N GLN A 157 -1.63 -18.96 3.41
CA GLN A 157 -2.93 -18.96 2.75
C GLN A 157 -2.87 -18.21 1.42
N ARG A 158 -2.94 -19.02 0.36
CA ARG A 158 -3.40 -18.64 -0.97
C ARG A 158 -4.78 -17.98 -0.83
N GLN A 159 -4.83 -16.66 -0.74
CA GLN A 159 -6.06 -15.92 -0.95
C GLN A 159 -6.23 -15.66 -2.44
N ASN A 160 -7.48 -15.74 -2.90
CA ASN A 160 -7.88 -15.32 -4.24
C ASN A 160 -7.43 -13.88 -4.49
N ILE A 161 -6.26 -13.75 -5.11
CA ILE A 161 -5.80 -12.53 -5.74
C ILE A 161 -6.78 -12.33 -6.89
N ASN A 162 -7.77 -11.45 -6.73
CA ASN A 162 -8.27 -10.71 -7.88
C ASN A 162 -7.03 -10.27 -8.63
N HIS A 163 -6.86 -10.70 -9.90
CA HIS A 163 -5.69 -10.49 -10.76
C HIS A 163 -5.25 -9.01 -10.85
N ARG A 164 -4.78 -8.45 -9.74
CA ARG A 164 -4.10 -7.18 -9.61
C ARG A 164 -2.63 -7.54 -9.62
N VAL A 165 -1.93 -7.09 -10.65
CA VAL A 165 -0.49 -7.22 -10.76
C VAL A 165 0.12 -6.59 -9.50
N ILE A 166 0.70 -7.43 -8.63
CA ILE A 166 1.42 -6.93 -7.46
C ILE A 166 2.67 -6.25 -7.99
N PRO A 167 2.87 -4.94 -7.71
CA PRO A 167 4.01 -4.23 -8.25
C PRO A 167 5.30 -4.72 -7.56
N GLU A 168 6.15 -5.40 -8.32
CA GLU A 168 7.47 -5.90 -7.88
C GLU A 168 8.36 -4.76 -7.36
N PRO A 169 9.21 -5.01 -6.35
CA PRO A 169 10.07 -3.98 -5.81
C PRO A 169 11.24 -3.74 -6.77
N VAL A 170 11.53 -2.47 -7.06
CA VAL A 170 12.69 -2.05 -7.89
C VAL A 170 14.00 -2.36 -7.15
N TYR A 171 13.95 -2.39 -5.82
CA TYR A 171 15.08 -2.76 -4.97
C TYR A 171 14.59 -3.44 -3.69
N GLN A 172 15.32 -4.46 -3.24
CA GLN A 172 15.08 -5.16 -1.98
C GLN A 172 16.33 -5.10 -1.12
N VAL A 173 16.19 -4.78 0.16
CA VAL A 173 17.31 -4.70 1.10
C VAL A 173 16.90 -5.17 2.49
N ALA A 174 17.79 -5.91 3.17
CA ALA A 174 17.60 -6.27 4.57
C ALA A 174 18.15 -5.18 5.49
N LEU A 175 17.38 -4.80 6.50
CA LEU A 175 17.79 -3.83 7.51
C LEU A 175 18.65 -4.53 8.57
N ASN A 176 19.93 -4.21 8.60
CA ASN A 176 20.85 -4.73 9.61
C ASN A 176 20.90 -3.78 10.84
N PRO A 177 20.41 -4.21 12.01
CA PRO A 177 20.37 -3.37 13.21
C PRO A 177 21.75 -3.05 13.78
N LEU A 178 22.79 -3.82 13.43
CA LEU A 178 24.14 -3.70 13.99
C LEU A 178 25.03 -2.70 13.22
N LEU A 179 24.60 -2.19 12.06
CA LEU A 179 25.44 -1.27 11.29
C LEU A 179 25.47 0.14 11.94
N PRO A 180 26.63 0.79 12.12
CA PRO A 180 26.69 2.10 12.78
C PRO A 180 26.29 3.27 11.88
N ASN A 181 26.43 3.15 10.55
CA ASN A 181 26.12 4.22 9.61
C ASN A 181 24.78 3.98 8.91
N ARG A 182 23.75 4.74 9.32
CA ARG A 182 22.41 4.67 8.71
C ARG A 182 22.28 5.54 7.45
N ASN A 183 23.13 6.56 7.29
CA ASN A 183 23.16 7.37 6.07
C ASN A 183 23.62 6.55 4.87
N SER A 184 24.60 5.64 5.05
CA SER A 184 25.02 4.75 3.97
C SER A 184 23.93 3.77 3.54
N PHE A 185 23.06 3.32 4.46
CA PHE A 185 21.89 2.51 4.14
C PHE A 185 20.92 3.26 3.23
N PHE A 186 20.55 4.49 3.60
CA PHE A 186 19.66 5.33 2.78
C PHE A 186 20.33 5.72 1.46
N GLN A 187 21.63 6.03 1.47
CA GLN A 187 22.40 6.30 0.25
C GLN A 187 22.35 5.12 -0.72
N ASN A 188 22.50 3.89 -0.21
CA ASN A 188 22.43 2.69 -1.02
C ASN A 188 21.04 2.51 -1.65
N ILE A 189 19.96 2.75 -0.89
CA ILE A 189 18.60 2.76 -1.44
C ILE A 189 18.47 3.78 -2.56
N ILE A 190 18.86 5.04 -2.33
CA ILE A 190 18.74 6.09 -3.34
C ILE A 190 19.55 5.75 -4.59
N ASN A 191 20.77 5.24 -4.41
CA ASN A 191 21.63 4.85 -5.52
C ASN A 191 21.04 3.71 -6.35
N ASN A 192 20.30 2.76 -5.76
CA ASN A 192 19.66 1.64 -6.47
C ASN A 192 18.29 1.98 -7.07
N VAL A 193 17.53 2.86 -6.42
CA VAL A 193 16.21 3.30 -6.90
C VAL A 193 16.35 4.32 -8.01
N PHE A 194 17.23 5.29 -7.79
CA PHE A 194 17.53 6.36 -8.72
C PHE A 194 18.89 6.11 -9.36
N SER A 195 19.20 4.86 -9.73
CA SER A 195 20.40 4.45 -10.48
C SER A 195 20.49 5.08 -11.88
N ASN A 196 20.17 6.36 -12.00
CA ASN A 196 20.68 7.25 -13.00
C ASN A 196 21.85 8.06 -12.41
N ASN A 197 22.76 7.41 -11.67
CA ASN A 197 24.16 7.88 -11.65
C ASN A 197 24.79 7.50 -13.00
N LEU A 198 24.12 7.89 -14.08
CA LEU A 198 24.62 7.79 -15.42
C LEU A 198 25.88 8.65 -15.40
N THR A 199 27.02 8.01 -15.60
CA THR A 199 28.27 8.72 -15.79
C THR A 199 28.48 8.90 -17.28
N LEU A 200 29.27 9.90 -17.65
CA LEU A 200 29.74 10.03 -19.03
C LEU A 200 30.42 8.73 -19.49
N GLN A 201 31.18 8.08 -18.59
CA GLN A 201 31.86 6.82 -18.88
C GLN A 201 30.90 5.67 -19.15
N SER A 202 29.80 5.55 -18.38
CA SER A 202 28.80 4.50 -18.63
C SER A 202 28.05 4.71 -19.95
N LEU A 203 27.79 5.95 -20.36
CA LEU A 203 27.25 6.25 -21.69
C LEU A 203 28.24 5.88 -22.80
N LYS A 204 29.49 6.29 -22.66
CA LYS A 204 30.58 5.94 -23.59
C LYS A 204 30.70 4.42 -23.74
N GLN A 205 30.68 3.69 -22.64
CA GLN A 205 30.75 2.23 -22.65
C GLN A 205 29.52 1.59 -23.31
N ALA A 206 28.31 2.09 -23.04
CA ALA A 206 27.10 1.56 -23.68
C ALA A 206 27.11 1.75 -25.20
N ILE A 207 27.53 2.91 -25.71
CA ILE A 207 27.65 3.14 -27.15
C ILE A 207 28.76 2.26 -27.75
N ASN A 208 29.88 2.07 -27.05
CA ASN A 208 30.93 1.17 -27.50
C ASN A 208 30.46 -0.29 -27.59
N ASN A 209 29.72 -0.76 -26.59
CA ASN A 209 29.13 -2.10 -26.57
C ASN A 209 28.13 -2.29 -27.71
N ALA A 210 27.24 -1.31 -27.93
CA ALA A 210 26.29 -1.32 -29.03
C ALA A 210 26.99 -1.39 -30.39
N THR A 211 28.07 -0.62 -30.56
CA THR A 211 28.87 -0.58 -31.78
C THR A 211 29.56 -1.91 -32.03
N THR A 212 30.21 -2.48 -31.01
CA THR A 212 30.85 -3.79 -31.10
C THR A 212 29.83 -4.86 -31.46
N ALA A 213 28.70 -4.92 -30.75
CA ALA A 213 27.64 -5.89 -31.01
C ALA A 213 27.06 -5.77 -32.43
N TYR A 214 26.81 -4.54 -32.90
CA TYR A 214 26.33 -4.28 -34.26
C TYR A 214 27.35 -4.72 -35.32
N LEU A 215 28.63 -4.40 -35.13
CA LEU A 215 29.69 -4.75 -36.06
C LEU A 215 29.96 -6.27 -36.07
N THR A 216 29.90 -6.93 -34.91
CA THR A 216 29.99 -8.39 -34.82
C THR A 216 28.82 -9.06 -35.52
N TRP A 217 27.60 -8.59 -35.29
CA TRP A 217 26.40 -9.09 -35.99
C TRP A 217 26.53 -8.91 -37.52
N ARG A 218 27.01 -7.75 -37.97
CA ARG A 218 27.34 -7.47 -39.37
C ARG A 218 28.49 -8.33 -39.93
N GLY A 219 29.47 -8.68 -39.10
CA GLY A 219 30.75 -9.27 -39.49
C GLY A 219 30.76 -10.79 -39.65
N ASN A 220 29.70 -11.49 -39.23
CA ASN A 220 29.61 -12.95 -39.31
C ASN A 220 28.81 -13.49 -40.51
N GLY A 221 28.59 -12.67 -41.56
CA GLY A 221 28.15 -13.16 -42.86
C GLY A 221 26.79 -13.89 -42.90
N ARG A 222 25.93 -13.70 -41.90
CA ARG A 222 24.58 -14.31 -41.88
C ARG A 222 23.51 -13.22 -41.96
N GLY A 223 23.08 -12.96 -43.19
CA GLY A 223 21.81 -12.32 -43.50
C GLY A 223 21.95 -10.86 -43.93
N PHE A 224 21.50 -10.58 -45.15
CA PHE A 224 21.44 -9.28 -45.81
C PHE A 224 22.76 -8.74 -46.38
N PHE A 225 22.90 -8.90 -47.70
CA PHE A 225 23.76 -8.09 -48.57
C PHE A 225 23.38 -6.62 -48.44
N HIS A 226 23.93 -5.95 -47.43
CA HIS A 226 23.89 -4.50 -47.41
C HIS A 226 24.89 -4.01 -48.45
N PHE A 227 24.36 -3.51 -49.57
CA PHE A 227 25.13 -2.99 -50.71
C PHE A 227 26.15 -1.91 -50.34
N THR A 228 26.03 -1.31 -49.16
CA THR A 228 26.87 -0.18 -48.74
C THR A 228 27.37 -0.31 -47.30
N ASN A 229 28.56 0.29 -47.06
CA ASN A 229 29.15 0.46 -45.73
C ASN A 229 28.50 1.60 -44.93
N VAL A 230 27.40 2.19 -45.39
CA VAL A 230 26.75 3.34 -44.75
C VAL A 230 26.39 3.06 -43.29
N GLY A 231 25.80 1.89 -43.00
CA GLY A 231 25.45 1.49 -41.63
C GLY A 231 26.69 1.28 -40.74
N ARG A 232 27.73 0.65 -41.29
CA ARG A 232 29.01 0.40 -40.61
C ARG A 232 29.72 1.72 -40.27
N ASN A 233 29.85 2.61 -41.26
CA ASN A 233 30.49 3.90 -41.11
C ASN A 233 29.72 4.78 -40.13
N ARG A 234 28.38 4.78 -40.18
CA ARG A 234 27.53 5.47 -39.21
C ARG A 234 27.82 5.00 -37.78
N ALA A 235 27.86 3.69 -37.55
CA ALA A 235 28.10 3.15 -36.21
C ALA A 235 29.50 3.50 -35.68
N ILE A 236 30.54 3.37 -36.52
CA ILE A 236 31.92 3.70 -36.16
C ILE A 236 32.05 5.20 -35.87
N ASN A 237 31.55 6.06 -36.76
CA ASN A 237 31.65 7.51 -36.61
C ASN A 237 30.90 8.00 -35.37
N PHE A 238 29.71 7.47 -35.11
CA PHE A 238 28.95 7.82 -33.92
C PHE A 238 29.64 7.36 -32.64
N ASN A 239 30.21 6.15 -32.62
CA ASN A 239 30.99 5.69 -31.47
C ASN A 239 32.18 6.62 -31.19
N LEU A 240 32.95 6.97 -32.22
CA LEU A 240 34.08 7.91 -32.09
C LEU A 240 33.63 9.26 -31.52
N GLN A 241 32.55 9.83 -32.07
CA GLN A 241 31.96 11.08 -31.57
C GLN A 241 31.61 11.01 -30.07
N ILE A 242 31.04 9.88 -29.62
CA ILE A 242 30.71 9.70 -28.21
C ILE A 242 31.94 9.45 -27.34
N GLN A 243 32.94 8.68 -27.81
CA GLN A 243 34.18 8.45 -27.05
C GLN A 243 34.97 9.75 -26.83
N GLU A 244 34.98 10.64 -27.82
CA GLU A 244 35.65 11.95 -27.78
C GLU A 244 34.80 13.04 -27.11
N TYR A 245 33.57 12.73 -26.67
CA TYR A 245 32.68 13.70 -26.05
C TYR A 245 33.24 14.18 -24.71
N ASN A 246 33.35 15.50 -24.54
CA ASN A 246 33.96 16.16 -23.38
C ASN A 246 32.96 17.02 -22.56
N GLY A 247 31.69 17.08 -22.97
CA GLY A 247 30.64 17.79 -22.23
C GLY A 247 30.10 17.02 -21.03
N SER A 248 29.06 17.56 -20.40
CA SER A 248 28.36 16.90 -19.30
C SER A 248 27.65 15.61 -19.74
N VAL A 249 27.32 14.74 -18.79
CA VAL A 249 26.56 13.51 -19.08
C VAL A 249 25.18 13.82 -19.66
N THR A 250 24.52 14.89 -19.20
CA THR A 250 23.19 15.30 -19.69
C THR A 250 23.27 15.82 -21.13
N GLU A 251 24.27 16.64 -21.47
CA GLU A 251 24.49 17.07 -22.85
C GLU A 251 24.84 15.90 -23.76
N CYS A 252 25.67 14.97 -23.29
CA CYS A 252 26.00 13.74 -24.02
C CYS A 252 24.74 12.90 -24.28
N TRP A 253 23.89 12.73 -23.27
CA TRP A 253 22.60 12.04 -23.44
C TRP A 253 21.71 12.71 -24.49
N HIS A 254 21.50 14.02 -24.38
CA HIS A 254 20.67 14.74 -25.35
C HIS A 254 21.26 14.66 -26.75
N HIS A 255 22.59 14.75 -26.88
CA HIS A 255 23.27 14.57 -28.16
C HIS A 255 23.02 13.17 -28.74
N ILE A 256 23.09 12.12 -27.91
CA ILE A 256 22.78 10.75 -28.34
C ILE A 256 21.34 10.66 -28.83
N CYS A 257 20.36 11.09 -28.03
CA CYS A 257 18.94 11.06 -28.35
C CYS A 257 18.62 11.79 -29.66
N ASN A 258 19.12 13.02 -29.80
CA ASN A 258 18.91 13.84 -30.99
C ASN A 258 19.59 13.27 -32.24
N THR A 259 20.64 12.47 -32.08
CA THR A 259 21.31 11.84 -33.22
C THR A 259 20.57 10.59 -33.68
N ILE A 260 20.22 9.70 -32.74
CA ILE A 260 19.65 8.38 -33.08
C ILE A 260 18.19 8.42 -33.53
N ILE A 261 17.44 9.50 -33.23
CA ILE A 261 16.07 9.70 -33.72
C ILE A 261 15.99 9.68 -35.26
N HIS A 262 17.07 10.09 -35.93
CA HIS A 262 17.20 10.13 -37.39
C HIS A 262 17.80 8.85 -37.98
N TYR A 263 18.14 7.86 -37.16
CA TYR A 263 18.72 6.61 -37.64
C TYR A 263 17.63 5.60 -38.05
N PRO A 264 17.96 4.60 -38.89
CA PRO A 264 16.99 3.59 -39.30
C PRO A 264 16.39 2.81 -38.13
N ARG A 265 15.10 2.50 -38.20
CA ARG A 265 14.31 1.94 -37.09
C ARG A 265 13.87 0.49 -37.29
N HIS A 266 14.39 -0.19 -38.31
CA HIS A 266 14.08 -1.61 -38.56
C HIS A 266 14.81 -2.53 -37.57
N ASN A 267 14.38 -3.80 -37.53
CA ASN A 267 15.05 -4.85 -36.78
C ASN A 267 16.54 -4.94 -37.16
N HIS A 268 17.40 -5.23 -36.18
CA HIS A 268 18.86 -5.24 -36.35
C HIS A 268 19.47 -3.94 -36.92
N SER A 269 18.76 -2.81 -36.90
CA SER A 269 19.39 -1.50 -37.15
C SER A 269 20.36 -1.16 -36.02
N TYR A 270 21.34 -0.30 -36.28
CA TYR A 270 22.26 0.16 -35.23
C TYR A 270 21.52 0.76 -34.03
N THR A 271 20.41 1.46 -34.26
CA THR A 271 19.53 1.98 -33.19
C THR A 271 19.00 0.87 -32.28
N SER A 272 18.65 -0.30 -32.83
CA SER A 272 18.21 -1.45 -32.04
C SER A 272 19.29 -1.97 -31.10
N PHE A 273 20.57 -1.96 -31.54
CA PHE A 273 21.71 -2.34 -30.70
C PHE A 273 22.01 -1.29 -29.62
N ILE A 274 21.84 -0.01 -29.92
CA ILE A 274 21.94 1.08 -28.92
C ILE A 274 20.89 0.89 -27.83
N LEU A 275 19.62 0.70 -28.20
CA LEU A 275 18.55 0.45 -27.24
C LEU A 275 18.82 -0.79 -26.38
N ASN A 276 19.32 -1.87 -26.97
CA ASN A 276 19.71 -3.05 -26.20
C ASN A 276 20.86 -2.77 -25.20
N SER A 277 21.80 -1.90 -25.54
CA SER A 277 22.87 -1.50 -24.61
C SER A 277 22.39 -0.53 -23.52
N PHE A 278 21.30 0.19 -23.75
CA PHE A 278 20.64 1.03 -22.74
C PHE A 278 19.91 0.21 -21.68
N ARG A 279 19.60 -1.07 -21.93
CA ARG A 279 19.07 -2.00 -20.91
C ARG A 279 20.02 -2.18 -19.74
N SER A 280 21.32 -2.32 -19.98
CA SER A 280 22.30 -2.42 -18.88
C SER A 280 22.41 -1.14 -18.05
N LEU A 281 21.90 -0.02 -18.56
CA LEU A 281 21.82 1.26 -17.88
C LEU A 281 20.42 1.54 -17.31
N ARG A 282 19.47 0.60 -17.46
CA ARG A 282 18.06 0.73 -17.06
C ARG A 282 17.36 1.98 -17.62
N LEU A 283 17.79 2.43 -18.80
CA LEU A 283 17.18 3.58 -19.48
C LEU A 283 15.98 3.15 -20.34
N VAL A 284 15.85 1.86 -20.64
CA VAL A 284 14.75 1.28 -21.42
C VAL A 284 14.36 -0.08 -20.80
N SER A 285 13.31 -0.73 -21.31
CA SER A 285 12.82 -2.00 -20.76
C SER A 285 13.92 -3.08 -20.66
N ASP A 286 14.17 -3.60 -19.46
CA ASP A 286 15.20 -4.60 -19.20
C ASP A 286 14.92 -5.95 -19.87
N THR A 287 13.66 -6.23 -20.24
CA THR A 287 13.22 -7.52 -20.78
C THR A 287 13.05 -7.52 -22.30
N THR A 288 12.93 -6.35 -22.94
CA THR A 288 12.67 -6.23 -24.37
C THR A 288 13.97 -6.44 -25.18
N ASP A 289 13.97 -7.38 -26.13
CA ASP A 289 15.02 -7.44 -27.17
C ASP A 289 14.66 -6.52 -28.34
N TYR A 290 15.27 -5.35 -28.38
CA TYR A 290 14.99 -4.36 -29.43
C TYR A 290 15.48 -4.77 -30.81
N THR A 291 16.23 -5.85 -30.98
CA THR A 291 16.57 -6.40 -32.30
C THR A 291 15.46 -7.27 -32.89
N SER A 292 14.45 -7.64 -32.11
CA SER A 292 13.30 -8.43 -32.56
C SER A 292 12.47 -7.72 -33.65
N GLY A 293 11.87 -8.53 -34.53
CA GLY A 293 10.92 -8.10 -35.55
C GLY A 293 9.46 -8.06 -35.08
N GLU A 294 9.19 -8.39 -33.80
CA GLU A 294 7.83 -8.39 -33.25
C GLU A 294 7.16 -7.01 -33.32
N HIS A 295 5.85 -7.00 -33.56
CA HIS A 295 5.08 -5.78 -33.73
C HIS A 295 5.06 -4.90 -32.47
N SER A 296 4.95 -5.51 -31.29
CA SER A 296 5.04 -4.85 -29.98
C SER A 296 6.37 -4.11 -29.81
N VAL A 297 7.48 -4.79 -30.12
CA VAL A 297 8.85 -4.23 -30.06
C VAL A 297 9.04 -3.10 -31.06
N CYS A 298 8.49 -3.23 -32.27
CA CYS A 298 8.51 -2.17 -33.28
C CYS A 298 7.80 -0.91 -32.80
N THR A 299 6.61 -1.06 -32.19
CA THR A 299 5.83 0.04 -31.61
C THR A 299 6.59 0.70 -30.47
N GLU A 300 7.16 -0.08 -29.54
CA GLU A 300 7.95 0.44 -28.43
C GLU A 300 9.20 1.19 -28.91
N ARG A 301 9.94 0.62 -29.88
CA ARG A 301 11.11 1.26 -30.51
C ARG A 301 10.74 2.62 -31.10
N ASN A 302 9.63 2.70 -31.81
CA ASN A 302 9.15 3.96 -32.40
C ASN A 302 8.76 4.98 -31.32
N HIS A 303 8.09 4.54 -30.25
CA HIS A 303 7.74 5.40 -29.13
C HIS A 303 8.98 5.98 -28.43
N LEU A 304 9.96 5.13 -28.12
CA LEU A 304 11.22 5.52 -27.48
C LEU A 304 11.98 6.55 -28.33
N LEU A 305 12.10 6.32 -29.64
CA LEU A 305 12.86 7.20 -30.51
C LEU A 305 12.16 8.52 -30.81
N ASN A 306 10.83 8.54 -30.85
CA ASN A 306 10.10 9.78 -31.12
C ASN A 306 10.07 10.70 -29.90
N ILE A 307 9.86 10.13 -28.71
CA ILE A 307 9.57 10.92 -27.50
C ILE A 307 10.23 10.30 -26.27
N GLY A 308 10.08 8.98 -26.06
CA GLY A 308 10.39 8.32 -24.79
C GLY A 308 11.80 8.58 -24.26
N LEU A 309 12.84 8.50 -25.11
CA LEU A 309 14.23 8.71 -24.66
C LEU A 309 14.50 10.16 -24.24
N SER A 310 13.91 11.13 -24.94
CA SER A 310 14.09 12.56 -24.63
C SER A 310 13.44 12.97 -23.31
N GLN A 311 12.43 12.22 -22.87
CA GLN A 311 11.74 12.42 -21.60
C GLN A 311 12.46 11.78 -20.40
N ILE A 312 13.50 10.99 -20.65
CA ILE A 312 14.31 10.41 -19.57
C ILE A 312 15.18 11.52 -18.98
N ASN A 313 14.84 11.92 -17.76
CA ASN A 313 15.64 12.85 -16.99
C ASN A 313 16.93 12.16 -16.50
N ILE A 314 18.05 12.56 -17.09
CA ILE A 314 19.39 12.16 -16.67
C ILE A 314 19.98 13.29 -15.85
N ILE A 315 20.07 13.02 -14.54
CA ILE A 315 20.45 13.99 -13.52
C ILE A 315 21.95 13.80 -13.26
N THR A 316 22.70 14.90 -13.30
CA THR A 316 24.13 14.95 -12.94
C THR A 316 24.31 14.77 -11.43
N ALA A 317 25.43 14.20 -11.01
CA ALA A 317 25.78 13.97 -9.60
C ALA A 317 25.96 15.27 -8.75
N ASP A 318 25.77 16.46 -9.33
CA ASP A 318 26.12 17.76 -8.74
C ASP A 318 24.90 18.65 -8.39
N GLN A 319 23.67 18.17 -8.63
CA GLN A 319 22.45 18.87 -8.21
C GLN A 319 21.89 18.23 -6.94
N SER A 320 21.79 19.02 -5.86
CA SER A 320 21.16 18.58 -4.60
C SER A 320 19.69 18.21 -4.83
N ARG A 321 19.30 16.96 -4.57
CA ARG A 321 17.92 16.48 -4.74
C ARG A 321 17.15 16.57 -3.42
N ARG A 322 15.89 17.00 -3.46
CA ARG A 322 14.93 16.78 -2.37
C ARG A 322 14.02 15.60 -2.72
N ILE A 323 14.27 14.46 -2.10
CA ILE A 323 13.59 13.19 -2.38
C ILE A 323 12.56 12.95 -1.27
N ASN A 324 11.30 12.76 -1.64
CA ASN A 324 10.23 12.41 -0.69
C ASN A 324 9.95 10.90 -0.74
N GLY A 325 10.27 10.19 0.34
CA GLY A 325 9.92 8.79 0.55
C GLY A 325 8.66 8.66 1.42
N PHE A 326 7.79 7.72 1.08
CA PHE A 326 6.65 7.31 1.91
C PHE A 326 6.86 5.91 2.45
N ILE A 327 6.62 5.69 3.73
CA ILE A 327 6.81 4.39 4.37
C ILE A 327 5.46 3.73 4.61
N LEU A 328 5.33 2.50 4.13
CA LEU A 328 4.20 1.61 4.33
C LEU A 328 4.65 0.37 5.09
N GLY A 329 3.80 -0.15 5.96
CA GLY A 329 4.11 -1.33 6.76
C GLY A 329 3.17 -1.42 7.96
N THR A 330 3.24 -2.54 8.68
CA THR A 330 2.45 -2.70 9.90
C THR A 330 2.91 -1.69 10.96
N SER A 331 2.00 -1.30 11.87
CA SER A 331 2.37 -0.44 13.00
C SER A 331 3.59 -0.94 13.78
N VAL A 332 3.75 -2.26 13.92
CA VAL A 332 4.92 -2.88 14.58
C VAL A 332 6.17 -2.74 13.72
N GLY A 333 6.10 -3.09 12.43
CA GLY A 333 7.22 -3.02 11.51
C GLY A 333 7.74 -1.60 11.29
N CYS A 334 6.83 -0.64 11.13
CA CYS A 334 7.15 0.78 11.00
C CYS A 334 7.85 1.32 12.25
N ARG A 335 7.37 0.97 13.46
CA ARG A 335 8.02 1.35 14.73
C ARG A 335 9.42 0.76 14.84
N LEU A 336 9.58 -0.52 14.50
CA LEU A 336 10.88 -1.18 14.53
C LEU A 336 11.86 -0.55 13.54
N PHE A 337 11.41 -0.28 12.31
CA PHE A 337 12.17 0.44 11.30
C PHE A 337 12.63 1.82 11.80
N TRP A 338 11.70 2.61 12.36
CA TRP A 338 12.00 3.96 12.86
C TRP A 338 13.03 3.93 13.98
N ARG A 339 12.85 3.03 14.96
CA ARG A 339 13.78 2.82 16.08
C ARG A 339 15.17 2.45 15.60
N ILE A 340 15.28 1.49 14.68
CA ILE A 340 16.58 1.03 14.16
C ILE A 340 17.27 2.16 13.38
N CYS A 341 16.54 2.90 12.55
CA CYS A 341 17.11 3.92 11.67
C CYS A 341 17.54 5.19 12.41
N PHE A 342 16.84 5.58 13.48
CA PHE A 342 17.05 6.87 14.15
C PHE A 342 17.54 6.77 15.59
N HIS A 343 17.80 5.55 16.09
CA HIS A 343 18.31 5.30 17.46
C HIS A 343 17.43 5.94 18.56
N GLU A 344 16.12 6.01 18.32
CA GLU A 344 15.15 6.56 19.26
C GLU A 344 14.76 5.49 20.29
N TYR A 345 15.47 5.46 21.41
CA TYR A 345 15.19 4.56 22.53
C TYR A 345 14.20 5.13 23.55
N GLN A 346 13.74 6.38 23.38
CA GLN A 346 12.83 7.02 24.33
C GLN A 346 11.36 6.77 23.96
N GLU A 347 10.60 6.21 24.90
CA GLU A 347 9.15 5.96 24.79
C GLU A 347 8.33 7.24 24.48
N GLU A 348 8.88 8.42 24.78
CA GLU A 348 8.25 9.73 24.53
C GLU A 348 8.12 10.09 23.04
N ILE A 349 8.95 9.56 22.14
CA ILE A 349 8.81 9.79 20.69
C ILE A 349 7.84 8.77 20.08
N LEU A 350 7.85 7.54 20.60
CA LEU A 350 6.85 6.52 20.27
C LEU A 350 5.44 6.95 20.72
N SER A 351 5.33 7.72 21.79
CA SER A 351 4.07 8.32 22.23
C SER A 351 3.63 9.49 21.32
N GLN A 352 4.54 10.28 20.75
CA GLN A 352 4.19 11.28 19.72
C GLN A 352 3.70 10.65 18.42
N LEU A 353 4.35 9.58 17.96
CA LEU A 353 3.86 8.73 16.86
C LEU A 353 2.46 8.14 17.14
N SER A 354 2.13 7.91 18.41
CA SER A 354 0.80 7.44 18.83
C SER A 354 -0.25 8.55 18.96
N ALA A 355 0.16 9.81 19.18
CA ALA A 355 -0.75 10.94 19.37
C ALA A 355 -1.20 11.56 18.05
N THR A 356 -0.31 11.68 17.04
CA THR A 356 -0.63 12.28 15.73
C THR A 356 -0.80 11.25 14.61
N GLY A 357 -0.29 10.04 14.79
CA GLY A 357 -0.28 8.99 13.77
C GLY A 357 0.62 9.29 12.57
N LYS A 358 1.46 10.34 12.63
CA LYS A 358 2.33 10.82 11.54
C LYS A 358 3.68 11.31 12.06
N ASP A 359 4.77 10.95 11.38
CA ASP A 359 6.08 11.54 11.60
C ASP A 359 6.84 11.76 10.27
N ILE A 360 7.74 12.75 10.27
CA ILE A 360 8.53 13.16 9.11
C ILE A 360 9.98 13.37 9.54
N ARG A 361 10.90 12.61 8.93
CA ARG A 361 12.35 12.72 9.17
C ARG A 361 13.08 13.08 7.89
N THR A 362 14.07 13.95 7.98
CA THR A 362 14.95 14.30 6.85
C THR A 362 16.34 13.74 7.11
N VAL A 363 16.86 12.99 6.14
CA VAL A 363 18.22 12.42 6.14
C VAL A 363 19.04 13.16 5.10
N ASN A 364 20.16 13.73 5.50
CA ASN A 364 21.13 14.31 4.58
C ASN A 364 22.04 13.21 4.04
N LEU A 365 22.15 13.15 2.72
CA LEU A 365 22.86 12.14 1.96
C LEU A 365 24.11 12.75 1.28
N GLN A 366 24.87 11.92 0.57
CA GLN A 366 25.97 12.40 -0.26
C GLN A 366 25.44 13.32 -1.38
N ASN A 367 26.35 14.09 -2.00
CA ASN A 367 26.00 15.06 -3.06
C ASN A 367 24.97 16.11 -2.64
N ASN A 368 24.88 16.39 -1.33
CA ASN A 368 23.93 17.34 -0.75
C ASN A 368 22.45 16.96 -0.97
N ASP A 369 22.18 15.69 -1.25
CA ASP A 369 20.82 15.17 -1.36
C ASP A 369 20.11 15.17 0.01
N GLN A 370 18.80 15.41 0.02
CA GLN A 370 17.94 15.36 1.19
C GLN A 370 16.82 14.35 0.96
N LEU A 371 16.82 13.27 1.75
CA LEU A 371 15.73 12.29 1.77
C LEU A 371 14.77 12.60 2.90
N ARG A 372 13.57 13.06 2.57
CA ARG A 372 12.45 13.28 3.48
C ARG A 372 11.56 12.05 3.54
N LEU A 373 11.57 11.36 4.66
CA LEU A 373 10.77 10.17 4.94
C LEU A 373 9.48 10.55 5.66
N ASN A 374 8.35 10.14 5.10
CA ASN A 374 7.02 10.35 5.66
C ASN A 374 6.49 9.02 6.16
N LEU A 375 6.25 8.92 7.46
CA LEU A 375 5.65 7.77 8.11
C LEU A 375 4.23 8.13 8.59
N MET A 376 3.27 7.24 8.34
CA MET A 376 1.96 7.25 8.99
C MET A 376 1.73 5.90 9.67
N ILE A 377 1.22 5.88 10.89
CA ILE A 377 0.85 4.65 11.61
C ILE A 377 -0.61 4.29 11.31
N GLY A 378 -0.97 3.01 11.35
CA GLY A 378 -2.35 2.54 11.18
C GLY A 378 -2.76 2.31 9.72
N GLN A 379 -1.81 2.37 8.79
CA GLN A 379 -2.06 2.13 7.36
C GLN A 379 -2.53 0.70 7.06
N GLU A 380 -2.26 -0.25 7.95
CA GLU A 380 -2.75 -1.63 7.87
C GLU A 380 -4.29 -1.71 7.85
N ARG A 381 -4.98 -0.66 8.31
CA ARG A 381 -6.45 -0.55 8.27
C ARG A 381 -6.97 -0.17 6.89
N PHE A 382 -6.13 0.37 6.02
CA PHE A 382 -6.54 0.75 4.67
C PHE A 382 -6.65 -0.49 3.79
N ARG A 383 -7.87 -0.73 3.27
CA ARG A 383 -8.12 -1.75 2.24
C ARG A 383 -7.48 -1.40 0.90
N SER A 384 -7.25 -0.11 0.66
CA SER A 384 -6.62 0.40 -0.56
C SER A 384 -5.85 1.69 -0.26
N ILE A 385 -4.69 1.83 -0.88
CA ILE A 385 -3.81 2.99 -0.79
C ILE A 385 -3.88 3.72 -2.13
N THR A 386 -4.60 4.84 -2.16
CA THR A 386 -4.84 5.62 -3.40
C THR A 386 -3.72 6.62 -3.65
N PRO A 387 -3.56 7.14 -4.90
CA PRO A 387 -2.55 8.15 -5.23
C PRO A 387 -2.61 9.43 -4.39
N ALA A 388 -3.77 9.74 -3.81
CA ALA A 388 -3.91 10.86 -2.89
C ALA A 388 -3.07 10.68 -1.62
N PHE A 389 -2.90 9.44 -1.15
CA PHE A 389 -2.17 9.13 0.07
C PHE A 389 -0.66 9.38 -0.06
N TYR A 390 -0.08 8.99 -1.20
CA TYR A 390 1.35 9.15 -1.49
C TYR A 390 1.59 10.28 -2.51
N ARG A 391 0.74 11.30 -2.51
CA ARG A 391 0.88 12.43 -3.43
C ARG A 391 2.23 13.13 -3.23
N GLY A 392 3.00 13.26 -4.31
CA GLY A 392 4.34 13.86 -4.26
C GLY A 392 5.44 12.93 -3.72
N ALA A 393 5.14 11.63 -3.57
CA ALA A 393 6.15 10.61 -3.32
C ALA A 393 7.02 10.42 -4.56
N HIS A 394 8.34 10.41 -4.35
CA HIS A 394 9.33 10.00 -5.34
C HIS A 394 9.70 8.51 -5.19
N LEU A 395 9.32 7.90 -4.07
CA LEU A 395 9.77 6.59 -3.61
C LEU A 395 8.76 6.07 -2.56
N ILE A 396 8.39 4.79 -2.65
CA ILE A 396 7.60 4.10 -1.63
C ILE A 396 8.47 3.01 -0.99
N LEU A 397 8.62 3.06 0.33
CA LEU A 397 9.34 2.09 1.14
C LEU A 397 8.33 1.18 1.83
N ILE A 398 8.31 -0.11 1.51
CA ILE A 398 7.49 -1.08 2.22
C ILE A 398 8.38 -1.83 3.21
N VAL A 399 8.08 -1.69 4.51
CA VAL A 399 8.88 -2.28 5.59
C VAL A 399 8.16 -3.51 6.19
N GLY A 400 8.88 -4.62 6.33
CA GLY A 400 8.35 -5.82 6.98
C GLY A 400 8.79 -7.13 6.35
N SER A 401 8.10 -8.21 6.72
CA SER A 401 8.30 -9.53 6.14
C SER A 401 7.84 -9.59 4.68
N ARG A 402 8.19 -10.67 3.97
CA ARG A 402 7.73 -10.91 2.60
C ARG A 402 6.20 -10.88 2.48
N ALA A 403 5.50 -11.46 3.46
CA ALA A 403 4.05 -11.45 3.52
C ALA A 403 3.51 -10.02 3.70
N GLY A 404 4.13 -9.23 4.58
CA GLY A 404 3.79 -7.82 4.75
C GLY A 404 4.01 -7.01 3.47
N TYR A 405 5.10 -7.26 2.75
CA TYR A 405 5.34 -6.62 1.46
C TYR A 405 4.23 -6.92 0.45
N ILE A 406 3.90 -8.21 0.25
CA ILE A 406 2.85 -8.64 -0.69
C ILE A 406 1.51 -7.97 -0.34
N ASP A 407 1.16 -7.96 0.94
CA ASP A 407 -0.08 -7.37 1.44
C ASP A 407 -0.15 -5.86 1.12
N PHE A 408 0.84 -5.07 1.54
CA PHE A 408 0.84 -3.63 1.28
C PHE A 408 0.96 -3.29 -0.20
N ALA A 409 1.79 -4.00 -0.95
CA ALA A 409 1.95 -3.80 -2.40
C ALA A 409 0.64 -4.05 -3.15
N SER A 410 -0.13 -5.08 -2.78
CA SER A 410 -1.42 -5.40 -3.40
C SER A 410 -2.51 -4.33 -3.19
N ARG A 411 -2.35 -3.48 -2.16
CA ARG A 411 -3.29 -2.42 -1.80
C ARG A 411 -3.03 -1.11 -2.55
N ILE A 412 -1.84 -0.92 -3.14
CA ILE A 412 -1.49 0.30 -3.88
C ILE A 412 -2.27 0.34 -5.20
N GLN A 413 -3.04 1.41 -5.40
CA GLN A 413 -3.85 1.60 -6.60
C GLN A 413 -3.24 2.67 -7.51
N ASN A 414 -3.21 2.42 -8.82
CA ASN A 414 -2.72 3.38 -9.81
C ASN A 414 -1.33 3.92 -9.40
N ASN A 415 -0.38 3.01 -9.17
CA ASN A 415 1.00 3.39 -8.88
C ASN A 415 1.54 4.13 -10.12
N ASN A 416 1.59 5.45 -10.07
CA ASN A 416 1.99 6.35 -11.17
C ASN A 416 3.50 6.24 -11.45
N ASN A 417 4.00 5.02 -11.67
CA ASN A 417 5.41 4.66 -11.80
C ASN A 417 6.29 5.10 -10.62
N VAL A 418 5.72 5.24 -9.42
CA VAL A 418 6.53 5.53 -8.23
C VAL A 418 7.29 4.26 -7.84
N PRO A 419 8.63 4.28 -7.75
CA PRO A 419 9.41 3.09 -7.46
C PRO A 419 9.13 2.59 -6.05
N ILE A 420 8.97 1.27 -5.92
CA ILE A 420 8.73 0.58 -4.66
C ILE A 420 10.02 -0.11 -4.23
N VAL A 421 10.37 0.06 -2.96
CA VAL A 421 11.49 -0.64 -2.32
C VAL A 421 10.96 -1.50 -1.20
N TRP A 422 11.39 -2.75 -1.14
CA TRP A 422 11.10 -3.60 0.00
C TRP A 422 12.28 -3.60 0.98
N ILE A 423 12.00 -3.21 2.21
CA ILE A 423 12.95 -3.26 3.33
C ILE A 423 12.55 -4.42 4.25
N GLN A 424 13.34 -5.48 4.24
CA GLN A 424 13.15 -6.62 5.12
C GLN A 424 13.65 -6.28 6.53
N LEU A 425 12.78 -6.43 7.53
CA LEU A 425 13.15 -6.21 8.93
C LEU A 425 13.83 -7.46 9.52
N PRO A 426 14.73 -7.29 10.49
CA PRO A 426 15.28 -8.41 11.24
C PRO A 426 14.16 -9.12 12.00
N GLU A 427 14.24 -10.44 12.08
CA GLU A 427 13.29 -11.30 12.82
C GLU A 427 13.41 -11.14 14.33
#